data_AF-A0A4R5KH33-F1
#
_entry.id   AF-A0A4R5KH33-F1
#
_cell.length_a   1.000
_cell.length_b   1.000
_cell.length_c   1.000
_cell.angle_alpha   90.00
_cell.angle_beta   90.00
_cell.angle_gamma   90.00
#
_symmetry.space_group_name_H-M   'P 1'
#
loop_
_entity.id
_entity.type
_entity.pdbx_description
1 polymer ?
#
loop_
_entity_poly.entity_id
_entity_poly.type
_entity_poly.pdbx_seq_one_letter_code
_entity_poly.pdbx_strand_id
1 'polypeptide(L)'
;MAEIYDFLSRKAQFELVKHNFKQNDELVEQHGKYIGVLTKQRTESLRKMIDIMEFKKNQIEQMMVEYEELRLGYEEMVSEAVSFLGARNNGVEYDPKVWDFYVDVKGHCWVVKKSSEE
;
A
#
# COMPACT_ATOMS: atom_id res chain seq x y z
N MET A 1 20.09 5.39 20.78
CA MET A 1 19.02 4.84 19.93
C MET A 1 19.33 5.27 18.50
N ALA A 2 19.26 4.38 17.52
CA ALA A 2 19.52 4.74 16.11
C ALA A 2 18.38 5.61 15.58
N GLU A 3 18.71 6.70 14.88
CA GLU A 3 17.74 7.59 14.26
C GLU A 3 17.16 6.91 13.00
N ILE A 4 15.85 6.62 13.02
CA ILE A 4 15.15 6.01 11.89
C ILE A 4 14.74 7.13 10.93
N TYR A 5 15.22 7.01 9.68
CA TYR A 5 14.86 7.91 8.59
C TYR A 5 13.87 7.23 7.65
N ASP A 6 12.90 8.01 7.19
CA ASP A 6 12.04 7.60 6.09
C ASP A 6 12.82 7.71 4.77
N PHE A 7 12.89 6.61 4.02
CA PHE A 7 13.77 6.49 2.86
C PHE A 7 13.40 7.45 1.71
N LEU A 8 12.12 7.76 1.56
CA LEU A 8 11.59 8.51 0.43
C LEU A 8 11.65 10.02 0.67
N SER A 9 11.25 10.46 1.85
CA SER A 9 11.33 11.87 2.24
C SER A 9 12.69 12.27 2.81
N ARG A 10 13.53 11.28 3.16
CA ARG A 10 14.82 11.44 3.88
C ARG A 10 14.71 12.20 5.20
N LYS A 11 13.50 12.30 5.75
CA LYS A 11 13.23 12.98 7.02
C LYS A 11 13.36 12.00 8.17
N ALA A 12 13.89 12.48 9.29
CA ALA A 12 13.89 11.69 10.51
C ALA A 12 12.45 11.47 10.98
N GLN A 13 12.17 10.35 11.65
CA GLN A 13 10.81 9.98 12.07
C GLN A 13 10.08 11.10 12.84
N PHE A 14 10.80 11.89 13.66
CA PHE A 14 10.22 13.02 14.40
C PHE A 14 9.92 14.26 13.53
N GLU A 15 10.60 14.40 12.39
CA GLU A 15 10.38 15.50 11.42
C GLU A 15 9.24 15.21 10.46
N LEU A 16 8.92 13.93 10.23
CA LEU A 16 7.69 13.51 9.54
C LEU A 16 6.44 13.92 10.32
N VAL A 17 6.57 14.10 11.64
CA VAL A 17 5.52 14.64 12.53
C VAL A 17 5.41 16.18 12.41
N LYS A 18 6.08 16.85 11.46
CA LYS A 18 5.89 18.29 11.23
C LYS A 18 4.46 18.55 10.71
N HIS A 19 3.61 18.75 11.70
CA HIS A 19 2.22 19.15 11.74
C HIS A 19 1.64 19.77 10.47
N ASN A 20 0.65 19.09 9.89
CA ASN A 20 -0.27 19.70 8.93
C ASN A 20 -1.43 20.45 9.62
N PHE A 21 -1.17 21.03 10.80
CA PHE A 21 -2.20 21.77 11.53
C PHE A 21 -2.72 22.96 10.74
N LYS A 22 -1.87 23.59 9.92
CA LYS A 22 -2.28 24.76 9.16
C LYS A 22 -3.42 24.43 8.17
N GLN A 23 -3.28 23.35 7.40
CA GLN A 23 -4.33 22.94 6.46
C GLN A 23 -5.59 22.46 7.21
N ASN A 24 -5.42 21.76 8.33
CA ASN A 24 -6.54 21.31 9.15
C ASN A 24 -7.28 22.49 9.80
N ASP A 25 -6.56 23.50 10.28
CA ASP A 25 -7.12 24.70 10.88
C ASP A 25 -7.87 25.52 9.81
N GLU A 26 -7.33 25.65 8.58
CA GLU A 26 -8.03 26.28 7.43
C GLU A 26 -9.33 25.53 7.05
N LEU A 27 -9.31 24.20 7.01
CA LEU A 27 -10.50 23.38 6.75
C LEU A 27 -11.54 23.51 7.87
N VAL A 28 -11.10 23.58 9.12
CA VAL A 28 -11.99 23.80 10.28
C VAL A 28 -12.59 25.20 10.24
N GLU A 29 -11.86 26.22 9.80
CA GLU A 29 -12.40 27.57 9.62
C GLU A 29 -13.45 27.64 8.50
N GLN A 30 -13.24 26.93 7.39
CA GLN A 30 -14.16 26.94 6.25
C GLN A 30 -15.40 26.07 6.42
N HIS A 31 -15.26 24.91 7.08
CA HIS A 31 -16.30 23.88 7.12
C HIS A 31 -16.66 23.39 8.53
N GLY A 32 -15.90 23.81 9.54
CA GLY A 32 -16.09 23.36 10.91
C GLY A 32 -17.26 24.03 11.60
N LYS A 33 -17.73 23.38 12.68
CA LYS A 33 -18.62 23.97 13.67
C LYS A 33 -17.91 23.92 15.01
N TYR A 34 -17.85 25.06 15.70
CA TYR A 34 -17.26 25.12 17.03
C TYR A 34 -18.16 24.41 18.05
N ILE A 35 -17.59 23.48 18.82
CA ILE A 35 -18.34 22.68 19.81
C ILE A 35 -17.76 22.75 21.24
N GLY A 36 -16.64 23.44 21.45
CA GLY A 36 -15.99 23.57 22.76
C GLY A 36 -14.48 23.45 22.71
N VAL A 37 -13.87 23.30 23.89
CA VAL A 37 -12.41 23.25 24.08
C VAL A 37 -12.02 22.13 25.05
N LEU A 38 -10.93 21.43 24.74
CA LEU A 38 -10.33 20.40 25.60
C LEU A 38 -9.25 21.00 26.50
N THR A 39 -8.88 20.29 27.57
CA THR A 39 -7.70 20.65 28.37
C THR A 39 -6.42 20.50 27.56
N LYS A 40 -5.39 21.31 27.87
CA LYS A 40 -4.12 21.32 27.13
C LYS A 40 -3.52 19.92 26.91
N GLN A 41 -3.45 19.09 27.95
CA GLN A 41 -2.90 17.74 27.85
C GLN A 41 -3.70 16.84 26.89
N ARG A 42 -5.03 16.92 26.91
CA ARG A 42 -5.91 16.15 26.02
C ARG A 42 -5.80 16.65 24.58
N THR A 43 -5.74 17.96 24.37
CA THR A 43 -5.51 18.59 23.06
C THR A 43 -4.20 18.11 22.45
N GLU A 44 -3.09 18.16 23.20
CA GLU A 44 -1.77 17.74 22.71
C GLU A 44 -1.75 16.24 22.35
N SER A 45 -2.38 15.40 23.17
CA SER A 45 -2.44 13.96 22.93
C SER A 45 -3.29 13.63 21.70
N LEU A 46 -4.45 14.26 21.56
CA LEU A 46 -5.36 14.02 20.44
C LEU A 46 -4.78 14.53 19.12
N ARG A 47 -4.18 15.73 19.12
CA ARG A 47 -3.50 16.29 17.94
C ARG A 47 -2.38 15.36 17.45
N LYS A 48 -1.54 14.85 18.35
CA LYS A 48 -0.51 13.85 18.00
C LYS A 48 -1.11 12.58 17.39
N MET A 49 -2.23 12.09 17.92
CA MET A 49 -2.88 10.89 17.38
C MET A 49 -3.41 11.13 15.96
N ILE A 50 -4.05 12.29 15.73
CA ILE A 50 -4.54 12.69 14.40
C ILE A 50 -3.38 12.72 13.40
N ASP A 51 -2.25 13.33 13.77
CA ASP A 51 -1.08 13.40 12.90
C ASP A 51 -0.51 12.00 12.56
N ILE A 52 -0.43 11.11 13.55
CA ILE A 52 0.03 9.74 13.34
C ILE A 52 -0.93 8.96 12.44
N MET A 53 -2.24 9.11 12.63
CA MET A 53 -3.24 8.45 11.80
C MET A 53 -3.14 8.89 10.34
N GLU A 54 -3.01 10.19 10.09
CA GLU A 54 -2.88 10.72 8.73
C GLU A 54 -1.58 10.24 8.07
N PHE A 55 -0.47 10.25 8.81
CA PHE A 55 0.79 9.70 8.31
C PHE A 55 0.67 8.21 7.94
N LYS A 56 0.05 7.41 8.81
CA LYS A 56 -0.13 5.97 8.55
C LYS A 56 -1.05 5.70 7.38
N LYS A 57 -2.10 6.50 7.20
CA LYS A 57 -2.96 6.45 6.02
C LYS A 57 -2.15 6.66 4.73
N ASN A 58 -1.33 7.71 4.68
CA ASN A 58 -0.49 8.00 3.51
C ASN A 58 0.52 6.86 3.23
N GLN A 59 1.12 6.28 4.27
CA GLN A 59 2.00 5.11 4.10
C GLN A 59 1.26 3.90 3.51
N ILE A 60 0.01 3.65 3.94
CA ILE A 60 -0.82 2.56 3.41
C ILE A 60 -1.16 2.82 1.95
N GLU A 61 -1.60 4.03 1.61
CA GLU A 61 -1.91 4.41 0.23
C GLU A 61 -0.70 4.23 -0.69
N GLN A 62 0.49 4.60 -0.23
CA GLN A 62 1.71 4.38 -1.00
C GLN A 62 2.01 2.88 -1.18
N MET A 63 1.96 2.08 -0.11
CA MET A 63 2.20 0.63 -0.22
C MET A 63 1.18 -0.05 -1.17
N MET A 64 -0.06 0.44 -1.22
CA MET A 64 -1.06 -0.05 -2.17
C MET A 64 -0.66 0.25 -3.62
N VAL A 65 -0.11 1.43 -3.90
CA VAL A 65 0.38 1.78 -5.24
C VAL A 65 1.57 0.90 -5.62
N GLU A 66 2.56 0.75 -4.73
CA GLU A 66 3.73 -0.10 -4.97
C GLU A 66 3.34 -1.57 -5.20
N TYR A 67 2.37 -2.08 -4.42
CA TYR A 67 1.82 -3.41 -4.61
C TYR A 67 1.18 -3.56 -5.99
N GLU A 68 0.40 -2.55 -6.42
CA GLU A 68 -0.28 -2.58 -7.70
C GLU A 68 0.71 -2.55 -8.88
N GLU A 69 1.76 -1.76 -8.79
CA GLU A 69 2.86 -1.75 -9.78
C GLU A 69 3.55 -3.11 -9.87
N LEU A 70 3.84 -3.74 -8.72
CA LEU A 70 4.43 -5.09 -8.68
C LEU A 70 3.48 -6.13 -9.25
N ARG A 71 2.18 -6.04 -8.95
CA ARG A 71 1.15 -6.93 -9.49
C ARG A 71 1.06 -6.84 -11.00
N LEU A 72 1.04 -5.63 -11.55
CA LEU A 72 1.03 -5.41 -13.00
C LEU A 72 2.29 -5.97 -13.68
N GLY A 73 3.47 -5.72 -13.11
CA GLY A 73 4.72 -6.28 -13.62
C GLY A 73 4.75 -7.81 -13.56
N TYR A 74 4.22 -8.40 -12.49
CA TYR A 74 4.04 -9.85 -12.39
C TYR A 74 3.09 -10.39 -13.47
N GLU A 75 1.94 -9.77 -13.68
CA GLU A 75 0.96 -10.20 -14.69
C GLU A 75 1.53 -10.17 -16.12
N GLU A 76 2.34 -9.15 -16.43
CA GLU A 76 3.04 -9.04 -17.71
C GLU A 76 4.06 -10.19 -17.90
N MET A 77 4.92 -10.43 -16.90
CA MET A 77 5.91 -11.51 -16.96
C MET A 77 5.27 -12.89 -17.07
N VAL A 78 4.17 -13.13 -16.36
CA VAL A 78 3.44 -14.40 -16.43
C VAL A 78 2.83 -14.59 -17.81
N SER A 79 2.20 -13.55 -18.38
CA SER A 79 1.63 -13.60 -19.72
C SER A 79 2.69 -13.94 -20.77
N GLU A 80 3.87 -13.30 -20.68
CA GLU A 80 5.01 -13.60 -21.55
C GLU A 80 5.49 -15.04 -21.38
N ALA A 81 5.71 -15.49 -20.14
CA ALA A 81 6.19 -16.85 -19.85
C ALA A 81 5.22 -17.94 -20.32
N VAL A 82 3.92 -17.78 -20.08
CA VAL A 82 2.88 -18.72 -20.51
C VAL A 82 2.83 -18.82 -22.04
N SER A 83 2.92 -17.69 -22.73
CA SER A 83 2.94 -17.63 -24.19
C SER A 83 4.21 -18.29 -24.75
N PHE A 84 5.37 -17.92 -24.21
CA PHE A 84 6.68 -18.43 -24.65
C PHE A 84 6.84 -19.94 -24.42
N LEU A 85 6.41 -20.45 -23.27
CA LEU A 85 6.45 -21.88 -22.94
C LEU A 85 5.37 -22.69 -23.65
N GLY A 86 4.48 -22.05 -24.42
CA GLY A 86 3.47 -22.72 -25.22
C GLY A 86 2.41 -23.42 -24.38
N ALA A 87 1.94 -22.80 -23.29
CA ALA A 87 0.93 -23.39 -22.41
C ALA A 87 -0.32 -23.91 -23.16
N ARG A 88 -0.74 -23.18 -24.20
CA ARG A 88 -1.85 -23.58 -25.08
C ARG A 88 -1.61 -24.93 -25.78
N ASN A 89 -0.36 -25.23 -26.16
CA ASN A 89 0.00 -26.50 -26.79
C ASN A 89 -0.11 -27.67 -25.80
N ASN A 90 -0.01 -27.38 -24.50
CA ASN A 90 -0.24 -28.34 -23.41
C ASN A 90 -1.71 -28.37 -22.94
N GLY A 91 -2.61 -27.75 -23.71
CA GLY A 91 -4.05 -27.71 -23.40
C GLY A 91 -4.44 -26.73 -22.30
N VAL A 92 -3.55 -25.82 -21.90
CA VAL A 92 -3.84 -24.79 -20.89
C VAL A 92 -4.07 -23.44 -21.57
N GLU A 93 -5.32 -22.98 -21.55
CA GLU A 93 -5.68 -21.59 -21.85
C GLU A 93 -5.62 -20.78 -20.54
N TYR A 94 -4.55 -20.02 -20.38
CA TYR A 94 -4.30 -19.28 -19.14
C TYR A 94 -5.26 -18.10 -19.01
N ASP A 95 -6.01 -18.11 -17.92
CA ASP A 95 -6.81 -16.98 -17.44
C ASP A 95 -6.38 -16.72 -15.99
N PRO A 96 -5.83 -15.54 -15.66
CA PRO A 96 -5.39 -15.22 -14.30
C PRO A 96 -6.54 -15.19 -13.28
N LYS A 97 -7.81 -15.22 -13.71
CA LYS A 97 -8.97 -15.40 -12.82
C LYS A 97 -9.19 -16.85 -12.42
N VAL A 98 -8.73 -17.80 -13.22
CA VAL A 98 -8.97 -19.25 -13.05
C VAL A 98 -7.70 -19.98 -12.61
N TRP A 99 -6.53 -19.48 -13.01
CA TRP A 99 -5.25 -20.14 -12.80
C TRP A 99 -4.30 -19.23 -12.02
N ASP A 100 -3.54 -19.84 -11.11
CA ASP A 100 -2.34 -19.27 -10.49
C ASP A 100 -1.10 -19.77 -11.24
N PHE A 101 -0.08 -18.93 -11.30
CA PHE A 101 1.22 -19.25 -11.88
C PHE A 101 2.27 -19.38 -10.77
N TYR A 102 3.01 -20.47 -10.78
CA TYR A 102 4.07 -20.75 -9.81
C TYR A 102 5.38 -21.05 -10.52
N VAL A 103 6.47 -20.54 -9.96
CA VAL A 103 7.82 -20.86 -10.40
C VAL A 103 8.58 -21.41 -9.19
N ASP A 104 9.14 -22.61 -9.32
CA ASP A 104 9.98 -23.17 -8.26
C ASP A 104 11.41 -22.60 -8.30
N VAL A 105 12.21 -22.93 -7.28
CA VAL A 105 13.62 -22.47 -7.17
C VAL A 105 14.53 -22.94 -8.30
N LYS A 106 14.11 -23.92 -9.11
CA LYS A 106 14.85 -24.43 -10.28
C LYS A 106 14.34 -23.82 -11.59
N GLY A 107 13.30 -22.98 -11.54
CA GLY A 107 12.69 -22.36 -12.71
C GLY A 107 11.62 -23.22 -13.40
N HIS A 108 11.12 -24.28 -12.77
CA HIS A 108 9.98 -25.00 -13.33
C HIS A 108 8.70 -24.18 -13.13
N CYS A 109 7.98 -23.94 -14.23
CA CYS A 109 6.74 -23.19 -14.24
C CYS A 109 5.53 -24.12 -14.16
N TRP A 110 4.58 -23.77 -13.30
CA TRP A 110 3.35 -24.51 -13.08
C TRP A 110 2.17 -23.55 -13.18
N VAL A 111 1.07 -24.04 -13.75
CA VAL A 111 -0.22 -23.37 -13.76
C VAL A 111 -1.19 -24.24 -12.97
N VAL A 112 -1.71 -23.69 -11.88
CA VAL A 112 -2.53 -24.42 -10.91
C VAL A 112 -3.90 -23.78 -10.86
N LYS A 113 -4.96 -24.58 -10.95
CA LYS A 113 -6.32 -24.04 -10.92
C LYS A 113 -6.58 -23.47 -9.53
N LYS A 114 -7.03 -22.22 -9.47
CA LYS A 114 -7.50 -21.60 -8.24
C LYS A 114 -8.57 -22.48 -7.63
N SER A 115 -8.44 -22.81 -6.35
CA SER A 115 -9.54 -23.45 -5.63
C SER A 115 -10.73 -22.50 -5.69
N SER A 116 -11.87 -22.97 -6.18
CA SER A 116 -13.14 -22.32 -5.89
C SER A 116 -13.21 -22.22 -4.37
N GLU A 117 -13.18 -21.02 -3.81
CA GLU A 117 -13.63 -20.85 -2.42
C GLU A 117 -15.08 -21.34 -2.38
N GLU A 118 -15.34 -22.42 -1.63
CA GLU A 118 -16.70 -22.82 -1.23
C GLU A 118 -17.26 -21.82 -0.21
#